data_AF-A0A1D1YB29-F1
#
_entry.id   AF-A0A1D1YB29-F1
#
_cell.length_a   1.000
_cell.length_b   1.000
_cell.length_c   1.000
_cell.angle_alpha   90.00
_cell.angle_beta   90.00
_cell.angle_gamma   90.00
#
_symmetry.space_group_name_H-M   'P 1'
#
loop_
_entity.id
_entity.type
_entity.pdbx_description
1 polymer ?
#
loop_
_entity_poly.entity_id
_entity_poly.type
_entity_poly.pdbx_seq_one_letter_code
_entity_poly.pdbx_strand_id
1 'polypeptide(L)'
;MAFLKSLSGLDCAVDSGKSAEKRQLRERVAAAGLFNWEEDIFVTRAPGRLDVMGGIADYSGSLVLQMPIREACHVAVQRNHPTKQKLWKHALARQNAKGQGPIPVLQI
;
A
#
# COMPACT_ATOMS: atom_id res chain seq x y z
N MET A 1 -6.06 -7.70 12.13
CA MET A 1 -4.76 -8.01 12.77
C MET A 1 -3.78 -8.78 11.88
N ALA A 2 -4.22 -9.63 10.94
CA ALA A 2 -3.30 -10.38 10.07
C ALA A 2 -2.33 -9.48 9.28
N PHE A 3 -2.80 -8.35 8.75
CA PHE A 3 -1.95 -7.39 8.04
C PHE A 3 -0.84 -6.80 8.92
N LEU A 4 -1.17 -6.30 10.11
CA LEU A 4 -0.18 -5.74 11.04
C LEU A 4 0.85 -6.79 11.47
N LYS A 5 0.42 -8.03 11.74
CA LYS A 5 1.33 -9.14 12.02
C LYS A 5 2.24 -9.46 10.84
N SER A 6 1.72 -9.40 9.62
CA SER A 6 2.53 -9.58 8.42
C SER A 6 3.53 -8.46 8.24
N LEU A 7 3.15 -7.20 8.51
CA LEU A 7 4.02 -6.03 8.40
C LEU A 7 5.14 -6.09 9.44
N SER A 8 4.81 -6.35 10.71
CA SER A 8 5.82 -6.49 11.79
C SER A 8 6.77 -7.66 11.53
N GLY A 9 6.31 -8.70 10.81
CA GLY A 9 7.14 -9.84 10.43
C GLY A 9 8.08 -9.59 9.24
N LEU A 10 8.01 -8.43 8.58
CA LEU A 10 8.92 -8.10 7.46
C LEU A 10 10.31 -7.67 7.94
N ASP A 11 10.43 -7.11 9.14
CA ASP A 11 11.70 -6.68 9.73
C ASP A 11 12.60 -7.89 10.10
N CYS A 12 12.00 -9.00 10.50
CA CYS A 12 12.69 -10.25 10.80
C CYS A 12 12.80 -11.16 9.56
N ALA A 13 13.68 -10.84 8.61
CA ALA A 13 13.96 -11.74 7.48
C ALA A 13 14.78 -12.96 7.96
N VAL A 14 14.12 -14.06 8.34
CA VAL A 14 14.77 -15.33 8.66
C VAL A 14 14.60 -16.33 7.52
N ASP A 15 15.73 -16.94 7.16
CA ASP A 15 15.96 -17.87 6.07
C ASP A 15 15.37 -19.26 6.34
N SER A 16 14.80 -19.88 5.31
CA SER A 16 14.63 -21.33 5.06
C SER A 16 13.35 -21.60 4.27
N GLY A 17 13.41 -22.52 3.31
CA GLY A 17 12.17 -23.00 2.70
C GLY A 17 12.24 -23.71 1.36
N LYS A 18 11.13 -23.83 0.63
CA LYS A 18 10.94 -24.57 -0.63
C LYS A 18 10.65 -23.64 -1.83
N SER A 19 10.57 -24.19 -3.04
CA SER A 19 10.40 -23.45 -4.32
C SER A 19 9.31 -22.35 -4.32
N ALA A 20 8.10 -22.63 -3.81
CA ALA A 20 7.03 -21.64 -3.69
C ALA A 20 7.32 -20.56 -2.61
N GLU A 21 8.04 -20.96 -1.55
CA GLU A 21 8.49 -20.08 -0.48
C GLU A 21 9.60 -19.14 -0.99
N LYS A 22 10.39 -19.52 -2.00
CA LYS A 22 11.40 -18.64 -2.62
C LYS A 22 10.79 -17.38 -3.25
N ARG A 23 9.63 -17.48 -3.90
CA ARG A 23 8.96 -16.30 -4.50
C ARG A 23 8.41 -15.38 -3.41
N GLN A 24 7.69 -15.95 -2.44
CA GLN A 24 7.14 -15.19 -1.32
C GLN A 24 8.25 -14.54 -0.49
N LEU A 25 9.38 -15.22 -0.30
CA LEU A 25 10.56 -14.68 0.37
C LEU A 25 11.13 -13.47 -0.39
N ARG A 26 11.27 -13.56 -1.73
CA ARG A 26 11.71 -12.43 -2.55
C ARG A 26 10.78 -11.23 -2.44
N GLU A 27 9.47 -11.47 -2.48
CA GLU A 27 8.45 -10.41 -2.32
C GLU A 27 8.52 -9.79 -0.92
N ARG A 28 8.73 -10.58 0.14
CA ARG A 28 8.91 -10.09 1.51
C ARG A 28 10.19 -9.27 1.69
N VAL A 29 11.32 -9.75 1.18
CA VAL A 29 12.60 -9.01 1.22
C VAL A 29 12.49 -7.69 0.47
N ALA A 30 11.85 -7.70 -0.72
CA ALA A 30 11.58 -6.47 -1.45
C ALA A 30 10.68 -5.50 -0.67
N ALA A 31 9.64 -6.02 0.00
CA ALA A 31 8.73 -5.24 0.81
C ALA A 31 9.40 -4.65 2.07
N ALA A 32 10.29 -5.40 2.72
CA ALA A 32 11.06 -4.93 3.87
C ALA A 32 11.94 -3.72 3.53
N GLY A 33 12.45 -3.65 2.30
CA GLY A 33 13.25 -2.52 1.79
C GLY A 33 12.45 -1.30 1.33
N LEU A 34 11.11 -1.29 1.47
CA LEU A 34 10.26 -0.16 1.10
C LEU A 34 10.18 0.92 2.19
N PHE A 35 10.37 0.54 3.46
CA PHE A 35 10.17 1.41 4.61
C PHE A 35 11.48 1.65 5.37
N ASN A 36 11.60 2.82 6.00
CA ASN A 36 12.55 3.06 7.06
C ASN A 36 11.92 2.61 8.39
N TRP A 37 12.43 1.54 8.99
CA TRP A 37 11.89 0.98 10.23
C TRP A 37 12.18 1.83 11.48
N GLU A 38 13.06 2.82 11.37
CA GLU A 38 13.36 3.79 12.44
C GLU A 38 12.39 4.99 12.47
N GLU A 39 11.56 5.14 11.44
CA GLU A 39 10.58 6.22 11.30
C GLU A 39 9.14 5.70 11.32
N ASP A 40 8.19 6.57 11.61
CA ASP A 40 6.78 6.18 11.72
C ASP A 40 6.21 5.61 10.41
N ILE A 41 5.48 4.50 10.54
CA ILE A 41 4.69 3.90 9.47
C ILE A 41 3.22 3.92 9.89
N PHE A 42 2.39 4.62 9.12
CA PHE A 42 0.95 4.69 9.37
C PHE A 42 0.24 3.60 8.58
N VAL A 43 -0.61 2.82 9.25
CA VAL A 43 -1.41 1.77 8.62
C VAL A 43 -2.88 2.16 8.63
N THR A 44 -3.48 2.19 7.45
CA THR A 44 -4.90 2.49 7.25
C THR A 44 -5.63 1.28 6.69
N ARG A 45 -6.95 1.20 6.94
CA ARG A 45 -7.82 0.12 6.46
C ARG A 45 -9.08 0.71 5.84
N ALA A 46 -9.43 0.25 4.64
CA ALA A 46 -10.68 0.56 3.96
C ALA A 46 -11.44 -0.75 3.65
N PRO A 47 -12.56 -1.07 4.35
CA PRO A 47 -13.36 -2.25 4.05
C PRO A 47 -14.04 -2.16 2.69
N GLY A 48 -14.22 -3.31 2.05
CA GLY A 48 -15.16 -3.42 0.94
C GLY A 48 -16.60 -3.28 1.43
N ARG A 49 -17.55 -3.29 0.50
CA ARG A 49 -18.99 -3.28 0.80
C ARG A 49 -19.71 -4.40 0.08
N LEU A 50 -20.82 -4.85 0.66
CA LEU A 50 -21.78 -5.76 0.04
C LEU A 50 -23.12 -5.03 -0.08
N ASP A 51 -23.71 -5.10 -1.27
CA ASP A 51 -25.03 -4.53 -1.56
C ASP A 51 -26.07 -5.65 -1.47
N VAL A 52 -26.97 -5.54 -0.50
CA VAL A 52 -28.04 -6.52 -0.29
C VAL A 52 -29.26 -6.16 -1.12
N MET A 53 -29.59 -4.87 -1.20
CA MET A 53 -30.65 -4.33 -2.05
C MET A 53 -30.26 -2.94 -2.56
N GLY A 54 -30.84 -2.56 -3.70
CA GLY A 54 -30.63 -1.24 -4.29
C GLY A 54 -29.68 -1.22 -5.49
N GLY A 55 -28.86 -2.25 -5.71
CA GLY A 55 -28.08 -2.44 -6.94
C GLY A 55 -27.49 -1.15 -7.54
N ILE A 56 -27.87 -0.84 -8.79
CA ILE A 56 -27.47 0.36 -9.55
C ILE A 56 -28.28 1.63 -9.20
N ALA A 57 -29.01 1.65 -8.08
CA ALA A 57 -29.89 2.77 -7.77
C ALA A 57 -29.16 3.92 -7.03
N ASP A 58 -27.89 3.72 -6.68
CA ASP A 58 -27.03 4.67 -5.98
C ASP A 58 -26.85 5.99 -6.74
N TYR A 59 -26.70 5.94 -8.06
CA TYR A 59 -26.54 7.14 -8.88
C TYR A 59 -27.86 7.87 -9.18
N SER A 60 -29.01 7.28 -8.84
CA SER A 60 -30.34 7.87 -9.12
C SER A 60 -30.95 8.63 -7.93
N GLY A 61 -30.29 8.59 -6.77
CA GLY A 61 -30.81 9.17 -5.52
C GLY A 61 -31.80 8.28 -4.77
N SER A 62 -31.94 7.01 -5.19
CA SER A 62 -32.77 6.03 -4.50
C SER A 62 -32.08 5.49 -3.22
N LEU A 63 -32.86 4.88 -2.33
CA LEU A 63 -32.32 4.22 -1.14
C LEU A 63 -31.61 2.91 -1.49
N VAL A 64 -30.48 2.65 -0.83
CA VAL A 64 -29.69 1.41 -0.96
C VAL A 64 -29.50 0.76 0.41
N LEU A 65 -29.44 -0.57 0.43
CA LEU A 65 -29.12 -1.34 1.63
C LEU A 65 -27.77 -2.04 1.43
N GLN A 66 -26.75 -1.50 2.08
CA GLN A 66 -25.37 -1.96 1.95
C GLN A 66 -24.69 -2.00 3.32
N MET A 67 -23.74 -2.91 3.52
CA MET A 67 -22.91 -2.96 4.73
C MET A 67 -21.44 -3.23 4.40
N PRO A 68 -20.51 -2.70 5.21
CA PRO A 68 -19.10 -3.06 5.11
C PRO A 68 -18.87 -4.55 5.36
N ILE A 69 -17.96 -5.15 4.59
CA ILE A 69 -17.54 -6.55 4.79
C ILE A 69 -16.23 -6.64 5.58
N ARG A 70 -15.84 -7.87 5.93
CA ARG A 70 -14.60 -8.14 6.66
C ARG A 70 -13.38 -7.87 5.79
N GLU A 71 -13.48 -8.21 4.50
CA GLU A 71 -12.47 -8.00 3.48
C GLU A 71 -12.19 -6.50 3.32
N ALA A 72 -10.91 -6.15 3.33
CA ALA A 72 -10.50 -4.75 3.33
C ALA A 72 -9.15 -4.56 2.67
N CYS A 73 -9.02 -3.43 1.97
CA CYS A 73 -7.73 -2.92 1.55
C CYS A 73 -7.00 -2.35 2.76
N HIS A 74 -5.74 -2.74 2.94
CA HIS A 74 -4.85 -2.17 3.95
C HIS A 74 -3.70 -1.48 3.26
N VAL A 75 -3.35 -0.29 3.72
CA VAL A 75 -2.25 0.49 3.15
C VAL A 75 -1.33 0.94 4.27
N ALA A 76 -0.05 0.61 4.14
CA ALA A 76 1.02 1.18 4.96
C ALA A 76 1.62 2.37 4.21
N VAL A 77 1.68 3.53 4.87
CA VAL A 77 2.24 4.77 4.31
C VAL A 77 3.27 5.36 5.26
N GLN A 78 4.35 5.89 4.69
CA GLN A 78 5.41 6.58 5.43
C GLN A 78 5.74 7.87 4.69
N ARG A 79 5.84 8.98 5.44
CA ARG A 79 6.27 10.26 4.87
C ARG A 79 7.76 10.17 4.58
N ASN A 80 8.17 10.52 3.38
CA ASN A 80 9.58 10.55 2.99
C ASN A 80 9.96 11.94 2.46
N HIS A 81 11.20 12.35 2.69
CA HIS A 81 11.73 13.59 2.13
C HIS A 81 11.86 13.45 0.60
N PRO A 82 11.52 14.48 -0.21
CA PRO A 82 11.59 14.38 -1.67
C PRO A 82 12.95 13.94 -2.22
N THR A 83 14.04 14.26 -1.53
CA THR A 83 15.41 13.84 -1.92
C THR A 83 15.69 12.35 -1.71
N LYS A 84 14.92 11.68 -0.85
CA LYS A 84 15.10 10.26 -0.49
C LYS A 84 14.03 9.36 -1.12
N GLN A 85 13.17 9.91 -1.98
CA GLN A 85 12.08 9.17 -2.59
C GLN A 85 12.59 8.17 -3.65
N LYS A 86 12.09 6.93 -3.59
CA LYS A 86 12.31 5.92 -4.65
C LYS A 86 11.19 6.03 -5.67
N LEU A 87 11.52 6.48 -6.89
CA LEU A 87 10.54 6.65 -7.95
C LEU A 87 10.54 5.47 -8.92
N TRP A 88 9.35 5.16 -9.44
CA TRP A 88 9.22 4.30 -10.61
C TRP A 88 9.89 4.96 -11.83
N LYS A 89 10.43 4.15 -12.75
CA LYS A 89 11.18 4.64 -13.92
C LYS A 89 10.46 5.73 -14.71
N HIS A 90 9.14 5.61 -14.89
CA HIS A 90 8.33 6.59 -15.60
C HIS A 90 8.12 7.89 -14.79
N ALA A 91 7.98 7.81 -13.47
CA ALA A 91 7.88 8.98 -12.60
C ALA A 91 9.20 9.74 -12.53
N LEU A 92 10.33 9.02 -12.46
CA LEU A 92 11.67 9.59 -12.53
C LEU A 92 11.93 10.30 -13.87
N ALA A 93 11.58 9.66 -14.99
CA ALA A 93 11.74 10.27 -16.32
C ALA A 93 10.95 11.60 -16.45
N ARG A 94 9.73 11.66 -15.89
CA ARG A 94 8.92 12.89 -15.86
C ARG A 94 9.56 14.00 -15.02
N GLN A 95 10.23 13.66 -13.91
CA GLN A 95 10.95 14.67 -13.11
C GLN A 95 12.19 15.17 -13.85
N ASN A 96 12.99 14.28 -14.42
CA ASN A 96 14.20 14.64 -15.16
C ASN A 96 13.87 15.54 -16.37
N ALA A 97 12.79 15.26 -17.10
CA ALA A 97 12.35 16.06 -18.23
C ALA A 97 11.95 17.51 -17.84
N LYS A 98 11.53 17.74 -16.58
CA LYS A 98 11.18 19.07 -16.09
C LYS A 98 12.40 19.90 -15.68
N GLY A 99 13.59 19.31 -15.56
CA GLY A 99 14.84 20.00 -15.20
C GLY A 99 14.84 20.65 -13.80
N GLN A 100 13.81 20.39 -13.00
CA GLN A 100 13.68 20.88 -11.63
C GLN A 100 14.21 19.81 -10.67
N GLY A 101 14.70 20.22 -9.50
CA GLY A 101 15.18 19.30 -8.44
C GLY A 101 14.11 18.30 -7.97
N PRO A 102 14.39 17.46 -6.96
CA PRO A 102 13.43 16.46 -6.50
C PRO A 102 12.13 17.08 -5.99
N ILE A 103 11.04 16.86 -6.73
CA ILE A 103 9.69 17.35 -6.41
C ILE A 103 8.91 16.24 -5.70
N PRO A 104 8.10 16.55 -4.68
CA PRO A 104 7.18 15.58 -4.08
C PRO A 104 6.19 15.04 -5.11
N VAL A 105 6.01 13.71 -5.16
CA VAL A 105 5.04 13.06 -6.07
C VAL A 105 3.60 13.35 -5.66
N LEU A 106 3.35 13.47 -4.35
CA LEU A 106 2.05 13.80 -3.77
C LEU A 106 2.25 14.92 -2.76
N GLN A 107 1.44 15.96 -2.88
CA GLN A 107 1.35 17.05 -1.91
C GLN A 107 -0.07 16.98 -1.32
N ILE A 108 -0.15 16.81 -0.01
CA ILE A 108 -1.39 16.72 0.77
C ILE A 108 -1.57 18.05 1.50
#